data_AF-A0A7V0PSP3-F1
#
_entry.id   AF-A0A7V0PSP3-F1
#
_cell.length_a   1.000
_cell.length_b   1.000
_cell.length_c   1.000
_cell.angle_alpha   90.00
_cell.angle_beta   90.00
_cell.angle_gamma   90.00
#
_symmetry.space_group_name_H-M   'P 1'
#
loop_
_entity.id
_entity.type
_entity.pdbx_description
1 polymer ?
#
loop_
_entity_poly.entity_id
_entity_poly.type
_entity_poly.pdbx_seq_one_letter_code
_entity_poly.pdbx_strand_id
1 'polypeptide(L)'
;MRKILPGMLVIGFFFTTSVFGNNPWTSVVTPTFQESIYGISFPTKDLGWVVGSNGMILGTDDGGKTWNFHDNVSAKKLTSVVFPDEKNGWIAGYDGTLLKTADGGQTWAQSGNFTTADDFLKVFFINATHGWVVGKKGVLYRTTDSTNWTAPSDLGGVTEDIYAVHFADETHGIMATKYNLLYTTDGGDHWTPAESLDFGGYKYFRNDFKAVFMVNDTVAYATGWGSMAAGLQPTLLMKTTDGGRNWKFLDQSLKTYCYGYAIAFTDENNGYIVGGGAGYGSLILKTTDGGQTFTPMPIFTGNTLYAIQILDGRIWAAGALGELAYSDDGARSWTLSYRIPDILNYYAVAAPDSHTVFAAGWNGGVLKSTDDGKNWQFSCVAEENRAVRIEDLFFLNKDYGWTAGGYGSIARTTDGGKTWTGLQILKNARAAFYGIYFLDVNTGFACGKNSSGEDIIQWTTDGGINWTTVLEDSTHKPLYDIFFYDASHGVAVGGDSSIVFTADGGMSWKRARHDFPVKADFKSVYFAGPSNGWIVGKSARGGKSVVLKSADGGAAWKTMDWGTGLNFDKVYFQNAAHGWIIGKKGAVFETA
;
A
#
# COMPACT_ATOMS: atom_id res chain seq x y z
N MET A 1 -49.22 20.69 32.49
CA MET A 1 -48.26 21.52 33.26
C MET A 1 -47.20 22.03 32.29
N ARG A 2 -47.10 23.37 32.15
CA ARG A 2 -46.10 24.09 31.33
C ARG A 2 -44.78 24.28 32.08
N LYS A 3 -43.66 24.32 31.34
CA LYS A 3 -42.47 25.22 31.45
C LYS A 3 -41.48 24.75 30.36
N ILE A 4 -41.39 25.32 29.15
CA ILE A 4 -40.74 26.57 28.66
C ILE A 4 -39.25 26.72 29.04
N LEU A 5 -38.37 26.23 28.13
CA LEU A 5 -37.17 26.77 27.42
C LEU A 5 -36.37 28.00 27.95
N PRO A 6 -35.07 28.13 27.60
CA PRO A 6 -34.57 28.71 26.31
C PRO A 6 -33.44 27.85 25.66
N GLY A 7 -33.29 27.69 24.34
CA GLY A 7 -33.25 28.67 23.23
C GLY A 7 -31.79 28.82 22.78
N MET A 8 -31.38 28.39 21.58
CA MET A 8 -31.33 29.29 20.43
C MET A 8 -31.43 28.56 19.08
N LEU A 9 -32.31 29.11 18.26
CA LEU A 9 -32.65 28.82 16.88
C LEU A 9 -32.11 29.99 16.06
N VAL A 10 -31.46 29.76 14.92
CA VAL A 10 -31.45 30.73 13.80
C VAL A 10 -31.80 29.99 12.52
N ILE A 11 -32.87 30.47 11.90
CA ILE A 11 -33.51 30.07 10.64
C ILE A 11 -32.99 30.98 9.50
N GLY A 12 -32.94 30.44 8.27
CA GLY A 12 -33.12 31.21 7.02
C GLY A 12 -32.29 30.63 5.86
N PHE A 13 -32.82 30.17 4.73
CA PHE A 13 -34.15 30.29 4.12
C PHE A 13 -34.63 28.95 3.53
N PHE A 14 -35.94 28.72 3.61
CA PHE A 14 -36.65 27.67 2.89
C PHE A 14 -36.92 28.10 1.45
N PHE A 15 -36.67 27.19 0.50
CA PHE A 15 -37.60 26.98 -0.60
C PHE A 15 -38.26 25.62 -0.39
N THR A 16 -39.59 25.61 -0.46
CA THR A 16 -40.44 24.47 -0.14
C THR A 16 -40.56 23.50 -1.31
N THR A 17 -40.73 22.22 -0.94
CA THR A 17 -41.06 21.03 -1.74
C THR A 17 -39.96 20.45 -2.64
N SER A 18 -39.29 19.39 -2.15
CA SER A 18 -38.88 18.27 -3.01
C SER A 18 -39.32 16.95 -2.37
N VAL A 19 -39.58 15.98 -3.23
CA VAL A 19 -40.49 14.82 -3.08
C VAL A 19 -39.90 13.67 -2.26
N PHE A 20 -38.90 13.89 -1.42
CA PHE A 20 -38.14 12.77 -0.83
C PHE A 20 -38.39 12.64 0.67
N GLY A 21 -39.09 11.55 1.00
CA GLY A 21 -39.43 11.13 2.35
C GLY A 21 -38.22 10.90 3.25
N ASN A 22 -38.54 10.78 4.55
CA ASN A 22 -37.60 10.63 5.66
C ASN A 22 -36.42 9.71 5.35
N ASN A 23 -35.24 10.31 5.28
CA ASN A 23 -33.92 9.70 5.15
C ASN A 23 -33.66 8.67 6.28
N PRO A 24 -33.42 7.37 6.00
CA PRO A 24 -33.00 6.41 7.00
C PRO A 24 -31.52 6.03 6.82
N TRP A 25 -30.60 7.00 6.77
CA TRP A 25 -29.17 6.71 6.76
C TRP A 25 -28.44 7.38 7.92
N THR A 26 -27.94 6.55 8.83
CA THR A 26 -26.94 6.96 9.83
C THR A 26 -25.55 6.81 9.25
N SER A 27 -24.75 7.88 9.27
CA SER A 27 -23.34 7.82 8.94
C SER A 27 -22.60 6.91 9.92
N VAL A 28 -21.93 5.88 9.40
CA VAL A 28 -20.93 5.14 10.18
C VAL A 28 -19.65 5.97 10.18
N VAL A 29 -19.30 6.54 11.32
CA VAL A 29 -17.96 7.08 11.55
C VAL A 29 -17.06 5.88 11.83
N THR A 30 -16.32 5.43 10.83
CA THR A 30 -15.19 4.53 11.09
C THR A 30 -14.07 5.37 11.70
N PRO A 31 -13.55 5.02 12.89
CA PRO A 31 -12.33 5.65 13.40
C PRO A 31 -11.22 5.49 12.36
N THR A 32 -10.66 6.60 11.91
CA THR A 32 -9.53 6.59 10.98
C THR A 32 -8.26 6.25 11.76
N PHE A 33 -7.86 4.99 11.77
CA PHE A 33 -6.56 4.60 12.29
C PHE A 33 -5.59 4.48 11.11
N GLN A 34 -4.70 5.46 10.94
CA GLN A 34 -3.56 5.38 10.02
C GLN A 34 -2.28 5.00 10.79
N GLU A 35 -2.40 4.05 11.72
CA GLU A 35 -1.25 3.66 12.53
C GLU A 35 -0.33 2.74 11.72
N SER A 36 0.98 2.98 11.75
CA SER A 36 1.97 2.10 11.13
C SER A 36 2.70 1.32 12.21
N ILE A 37 3.05 0.07 11.95
CA ILE A 37 3.91 -0.72 12.83
C ILE A 37 5.35 -0.54 12.37
N TYR A 38 6.21 -0.07 13.27
CA TYR A 38 7.63 0.20 12.98
C TYR A 38 8.59 -0.81 13.61
N GLY A 39 8.17 -1.47 14.69
CA GLY A 39 8.99 -2.45 15.40
C GLY A 39 8.22 -3.73 15.73
N ILE A 40 8.95 -4.85 15.78
CA ILE A 40 8.45 -6.17 16.14
C ILE A 40 9.48 -6.90 16.99
N SER A 41 9.04 -7.61 18.02
CA SER A 41 9.90 -8.47 18.83
C SER A 41 9.12 -9.62 19.47
N PHE A 42 9.55 -10.83 19.17
CA PHE A 42 9.09 -12.11 19.70
C PHE A 42 10.24 -12.76 20.47
N PRO A 43 10.21 -12.82 21.82
CA PRO A 43 11.16 -13.62 22.60
C PRO A 43 10.88 -15.12 22.50
N THR A 44 9.65 -15.52 22.16
CA THR A 44 9.26 -16.91 21.91
C THR A 44 8.36 -16.99 20.69
N LYS A 45 8.09 -18.21 20.20
CA LYS A 45 7.19 -18.42 19.06
C LYS A 45 5.74 -17.95 19.28
N ASP A 46 5.33 -17.81 20.55
CA ASP A 46 3.95 -17.51 20.95
C ASP A 46 3.82 -16.10 21.56
N LEU A 47 4.81 -15.65 22.35
CA LEU A 47 4.81 -14.33 22.99
C LEU A 47 5.51 -13.30 22.11
N GLY A 48 4.86 -12.16 21.85
CA GLY A 48 5.47 -11.08 21.08
C GLY A 48 4.80 -9.71 21.20
N TRP A 49 5.51 -8.70 20.72
CA TRP A 49 5.07 -7.30 20.74
C TRP A 49 5.34 -6.59 19.43
N VAL A 50 4.46 -5.65 19.10
CA VAL A 50 4.65 -4.68 18.02
C VAL A 50 4.41 -3.28 18.53
N VAL A 51 5.14 -2.31 17.95
CA VAL A 51 5.02 -0.90 18.30
C VAL A 51 4.94 -0.01 17.07
N GLY A 52 4.30 1.15 17.21
CA GLY A 52 3.97 1.95 16.04
C GLY A 52 3.67 3.42 16.28
N SER A 53 2.98 3.99 15.29
CA SER A 53 2.46 5.36 15.32
C SER A 53 1.59 5.63 16.55
N ASN A 54 1.55 6.90 16.97
CA ASN A 54 0.70 7.42 18.05
C ASN A 54 0.73 6.63 19.37
N GLY A 55 1.87 6.01 19.70
CA GLY A 55 2.01 5.28 20.96
C GLY A 55 1.55 3.84 20.93
N MET A 56 1.16 3.33 19.76
CA MET A 56 0.60 1.99 19.64
C MET A 56 1.57 0.93 20.16
N ILE A 57 1.10 0.12 21.11
CA ILE A 57 1.75 -1.08 21.62
C ILE A 57 0.72 -2.20 21.59
N LEU A 58 1.04 -3.28 20.87
CA LEU A 58 0.21 -4.49 20.86
C LEU A 58 1.04 -5.68 21.36
N GLY A 59 0.42 -6.55 22.14
CA GLY A 59 0.98 -7.80 22.62
C GLY A 59 0.20 -9.02 22.10
N THR A 60 0.88 -10.15 21.95
CA THR A 60 0.30 -11.44 21.58
C THR A 60 0.87 -12.54 22.46
N ASP A 61 0.07 -13.56 22.77
CA ASP A 61 0.46 -14.78 23.47
C ASP A 61 0.17 -16.06 22.67
N ASP A 62 -0.19 -15.91 21.38
CA ASP A 62 -0.57 -17.00 20.47
C ASP A 62 0.21 -16.99 19.14
N GLY A 63 1.34 -16.29 19.11
CA GLY A 63 2.28 -16.22 18.00
C GLY A 63 1.88 -15.21 16.93
N GLY A 64 1.07 -14.22 17.31
CA GLY A 64 0.49 -13.26 16.39
C GLY A 64 -0.67 -13.86 15.62
N LYS A 65 -1.54 -14.66 16.22
CA LYS A 65 -2.85 -14.96 15.65
C LYS A 65 -3.88 -13.95 16.13
N THR A 66 -3.72 -13.47 17.36
CA THR A 66 -4.50 -12.38 17.95
C THR A 66 -3.57 -11.38 18.63
N TRP A 67 -4.03 -10.13 18.73
CA TRP A 67 -3.27 -9.01 19.30
C TRP A 67 -4.14 -8.20 20.26
N ASN A 68 -3.59 -7.92 21.42
CA ASN A 68 -4.22 -7.13 22.47
C ASN A 68 -3.55 -5.77 22.55
N PHE A 69 -4.35 -4.71 22.62
CA PHE A 69 -3.85 -3.36 22.88
C PHE A 69 -3.39 -3.26 24.33
N HIS A 70 -2.18 -2.74 24.52
CA HIS A 70 -1.72 -2.27 25.82
C HIS A 70 -2.00 -0.77 25.93
N ASP A 71 -2.18 -0.29 27.17
CA ASP A 71 -2.43 1.13 27.42
C ASP A 71 -1.37 1.99 26.71
N ASN A 72 -1.81 3.08 26.06
CA ASN A 72 -0.92 4.03 25.39
C ASN A 72 -0.03 4.74 26.42
N VAL A 73 1.08 4.10 26.79
CA VAL A 73 2.07 4.59 27.76
C VAL A 73 2.69 5.91 27.32
N SER A 74 2.64 6.21 26.02
CA SER A 74 3.06 7.46 25.40
C SER A 74 2.14 7.78 24.23
N ALA A 75 1.85 9.05 23.94
CA ALA A 75 1.16 9.45 22.71
C ALA A 75 2.14 9.67 21.52
N LYS A 76 3.40 9.30 21.70
CA LYS A 76 4.49 9.58 20.76
C LYS A 76 4.70 8.43 19.79
N LYS A 77 5.30 8.73 18.64
CA LYS A 77 5.71 7.70 17.67
C LYS A 77 6.74 6.76 18.30
N LEU A 78 6.42 5.48 18.37
CA LEU A 78 7.33 4.42 18.81
C LEU A 78 7.99 3.79 17.58
N THR A 79 9.31 3.65 17.60
CA THR A 79 10.10 3.32 16.41
C THR A 79 10.70 1.92 16.47
N SER A 80 10.94 1.37 17.66
CA SER A 80 11.58 0.08 17.83
C SER A 80 11.16 -0.57 19.14
N VAL A 81 11.05 -1.89 19.14
CA VAL A 81 10.86 -2.72 20.33
C VAL A 81 11.87 -3.86 20.29
N VAL A 82 12.39 -4.27 21.45
CA VAL A 82 13.29 -5.42 21.58
C VAL A 82 13.06 -6.11 22.92
N PHE A 83 12.97 -7.44 22.88
CA PHE A 83 12.94 -8.32 24.04
C PHE A 83 14.09 -9.33 23.92
N PRO A 84 15.22 -9.14 24.63
CA PRO A 84 16.28 -10.13 24.68
C PRO A 84 15.88 -11.42 25.42
N ASP A 85 14.83 -11.37 26.25
CA ASP A 85 14.23 -12.52 26.92
C ASP A 85 12.73 -12.30 27.15
N GLU A 86 12.04 -13.29 27.75
CA GLU A 86 10.58 -13.25 27.97
C GLU A 86 10.10 -12.17 28.95
N LYS A 87 10.97 -11.64 29.81
CA LYS A 87 10.60 -10.71 30.89
C LYS A 87 11.06 -9.28 30.63
N ASN A 88 12.25 -9.12 30.09
CA ASN A 88 12.89 -7.83 29.90
C ASN A 88 12.69 -7.35 28.47
N GLY A 89 12.21 -6.12 28.32
CA GLY A 89 12.00 -5.52 27.01
C GLY A 89 12.12 -4.01 27.03
N TRP A 90 12.45 -3.43 25.87
CA TRP A 90 12.60 -2.00 25.67
C TRP A 90 11.85 -1.51 24.44
N ILE A 91 11.27 -0.33 24.55
CA ILE A 91 10.63 0.39 23.45
C ILE A 91 11.29 1.76 23.32
N ALA A 92 11.75 2.09 22.13
CA ALA A 92 12.27 3.41 21.79
C ALA A 92 11.29 4.19 20.91
N GLY A 93 11.34 5.52 21.01
CA GLY A 93 10.49 6.42 20.24
C GLY A 93 10.99 7.86 20.25
N TYR A 94 10.14 8.76 19.75
CA TYR A 94 10.45 10.19 19.66
C TYR A 94 10.34 10.91 21.01
N ASP A 95 10.86 12.14 21.06
CA ASP A 95 10.80 13.02 22.23
C ASP A 95 11.39 12.40 23.52
N GLY A 96 12.50 11.66 23.41
CA GLY A 96 13.20 11.04 24.55
C GLY A 96 12.53 9.79 25.11
N THR A 97 11.56 9.22 24.38
CA THR A 97 10.81 8.04 24.84
C THR A 97 11.70 6.78 24.77
N LEU A 98 12.11 6.28 25.94
CA LEU A 98 12.71 4.96 26.08
C LEU A 98 12.03 4.26 27.26
N LEU A 99 11.19 3.28 26.98
CA LEU A 99 10.44 2.52 27.98
C LEU A 99 11.10 1.17 28.22
N LYS A 100 11.04 0.68 29.46
CA LYS A 100 11.49 -0.64 29.89
C LYS A 100 10.35 -1.38 30.58
N THR A 101 10.28 -2.68 30.32
CA THR A 101 9.50 -3.65 31.10
C THR A 101 10.44 -4.67 31.74
N ALA A 102 10.03 -5.22 32.88
CA ALA A 102 10.69 -6.35 33.56
C ALA A 102 9.70 -7.49 33.87
N ASP A 103 8.46 -7.38 33.39
CA ASP A 103 7.35 -8.30 33.65
C ASP A 103 6.71 -8.82 32.36
N GLY A 104 7.45 -8.81 31.25
CA GLY A 104 6.95 -9.29 29.96
C GLY A 104 5.91 -8.34 29.36
N GLY A 105 6.14 -7.03 29.45
CA GLY A 105 5.30 -6.02 28.81
C GLY A 105 3.95 -5.76 29.49
N GLN A 106 3.73 -6.29 30.70
CA GLN A 106 2.53 -5.97 31.49
C GLN A 106 2.58 -4.52 31.99
N THR A 107 3.76 -4.07 32.42
CA THR A 107 4.02 -2.68 32.78
C THR A 107 5.26 -2.13 32.07
N TRP A 108 5.21 -0.83 31.79
CA TRP A 108 6.26 -0.09 31.10
C TRP A 108 6.60 1.18 31.88
N ALA A 109 7.88 1.43 32.09
CA ALA A 109 8.37 2.63 32.77
C ALA A 109 9.51 3.29 31.97
N GLN A 110 9.63 4.61 32.05
CA GLN A 110 10.74 5.33 31.43
C GLN A 110 12.08 4.80 31.97
N SER A 111 13.00 4.51 31.05
CA SER A 111 14.37 4.04 31.30
C SER A 111 15.35 5.14 30.89
N GLY A 112 16.03 5.74 31.86
CA GLY A 112 16.97 6.83 31.62
C GLY A 112 16.33 8.22 31.60
N ASN A 113 17.17 9.26 31.74
CA ASN A 113 16.77 10.66 31.79
C ASN A 113 17.14 11.38 30.49
N PHE A 114 16.34 11.18 29.45
CA PHE A 114 16.55 11.80 28.14
C PHE A 114 15.71 13.07 27.97
N THR A 115 16.06 13.85 26.95
CA THR A 115 15.38 15.11 26.63
C THR A 115 14.42 14.93 25.46
N THR A 116 13.51 15.88 25.27
CA THR A 116 12.63 15.89 24.10
C THR A 116 13.36 16.16 22.77
N ALA A 117 14.67 16.44 22.80
CA ALA A 117 15.48 16.56 21.59
C ALA A 117 16.01 15.20 21.11
N ASP A 118 15.96 14.16 21.95
CA ASP A 118 16.46 12.82 21.67
C ASP A 118 15.38 12.01 20.93
N ASP A 119 15.40 12.04 19.60
CA ASP A 119 14.53 11.19 18.77
C ASP A 119 15.19 9.84 18.51
N PHE A 120 14.76 8.79 19.21
CA PHE A 120 15.29 7.45 19.02
C PHE A 120 14.65 6.74 17.82
N LEU A 121 15.48 6.04 17.04
CA LEU A 121 15.11 5.32 15.83
C LEU A 121 15.25 3.81 15.97
N LYS A 122 16.20 3.33 16.77
CA LYS A 122 16.43 1.90 17.00
C LYS A 122 16.91 1.67 18.43
N VAL A 123 16.39 0.61 19.06
CA VAL A 123 16.95 0.03 20.29
C VAL A 123 17.38 -1.40 20.01
N PHE A 124 18.51 -1.79 20.57
CA PHE A 124 19.08 -3.13 20.41
C PHE A 124 19.69 -3.59 21.73
N PHE A 125 19.46 -4.85 22.10
CA PHE A 125 20.02 -5.49 23.29
C PHE A 125 20.50 -6.89 22.90
N ILE A 126 21.70 -7.25 23.33
CA ILE A 126 22.23 -8.63 23.19
C ILE A 126 21.80 -9.53 24.35
N ASN A 127 21.50 -8.93 25.50
CA ASN A 127 21.02 -9.58 26.71
C ASN A 127 20.27 -8.56 27.59
N ALA A 128 19.79 -8.94 28.77
CA ALA A 128 19.00 -8.07 29.63
C ALA A 128 19.75 -6.85 30.22
N THR A 129 21.08 -6.77 30.10
CA THR A 129 21.89 -5.69 30.71
C THR A 129 22.68 -4.86 29.71
N HIS A 130 23.07 -5.43 28.57
CA HIS A 130 23.88 -4.78 27.55
C HIS A 130 23.04 -4.35 26.35
N GLY A 131 22.97 -3.05 26.11
CA GLY A 131 22.12 -2.48 25.07
C GLY A 131 22.57 -1.11 24.56
N TRP A 132 22.01 -0.75 23.41
CA TRP A 132 22.28 0.47 22.67
C TRP A 132 20.97 1.07 22.17
N VAL A 133 20.88 2.39 22.19
CA VAL A 133 19.80 3.14 21.56
C VAL A 133 20.41 4.21 20.66
N VAL A 134 19.94 4.28 19.42
CA VAL A 134 20.43 5.21 18.40
C VAL A 134 19.28 6.01 17.82
N GLY A 135 19.60 7.21 17.33
CA GLY A 135 18.60 8.19 16.95
C GLY A 135 19.06 9.23 15.93
N LYS A 136 18.27 10.30 15.81
CA LYS A 136 18.57 11.40 14.91
C LYS A 136 19.74 12.25 15.38
N LYS A 137 20.38 12.96 14.46
CA LYS A 137 21.41 13.97 14.76
C LYS A 137 22.57 13.44 15.65
N GLY A 138 23.04 12.23 15.37
CA GLY A 138 24.16 11.61 16.09
C GLY A 138 23.82 11.12 17.50
N VAL A 139 22.55 10.98 17.86
CA VAL A 139 22.15 10.45 19.17
C VAL A 139 22.52 8.96 19.24
N LEU A 140 23.42 8.62 20.18
CA LEU A 140 23.75 7.25 20.57
C LEU A 140 23.98 7.20 22.08
N TYR A 141 23.32 6.26 22.75
CA TYR A 141 23.62 5.90 24.14
C TYR A 141 23.78 4.38 24.26
N ARG A 142 24.66 3.96 25.19
CA ARG A 142 24.88 2.55 25.54
C ARG A 142 24.68 2.32 27.03
N THR A 143 24.37 1.08 27.40
CA THR A 143 24.24 0.62 28.79
C THR A 143 24.83 -0.78 28.93
N THR A 144 25.38 -1.06 30.12
CA THR A 144 25.89 -2.39 30.51
C THR A 144 25.16 -2.97 31.74
N ASP A 145 24.26 -2.18 32.34
CA ASP A 145 23.47 -2.54 33.51
C ASP A 145 21.96 -2.32 33.34
N SER A 146 21.53 -1.96 32.13
CA SER A 146 20.14 -1.61 31.75
C SER A 146 19.50 -0.38 32.41
N THR A 147 20.25 0.37 33.21
CA THR A 147 19.74 1.49 34.01
C THR A 147 20.50 2.79 33.76
N ASN A 148 21.82 2.70 33.62
CA ASN A 148 22.70 3.82 33.35
C ASN A 148 23.03 3.86 31.86
N TRP A 149 22.72 4.98 31.22
CA TRP A 149 22.93 5.20 29.80
C TRP A 149 24.01 6.27 29.60
N THR A 150 25.03 5.95 28.83
CA THR A 150 26.16 6.85 28.56
C THR A 150 26.38 7.01 27.07
N ALA A 151 26.76 8.23 26.65
CA ALA A 151 27.24 8.48 25.30
C ALA A 151 28.61 7.80 25.09
N PRO A 152 28.97 7.44 23.84
CA PRO A 152 30.30 6.91 23.53
C PRO A 152 31.38 7.98 23.72
N SER A 153 32.61 7.54 23.96
CA SER A 153 33.79 8.42 24.02
C SER A 153 34.11 9.02 22.64
N ASP A 154 33.88 8.24 21.57
CA ASP A 154 34.06 8.69 20.19
C ASP A 154 32.99 8.07 19.27
N LEU A 155 32.26 8.93 18.54
CA LEU A 155 31.23 8.52 17.57
C LEU A 155 31.76 8.46 16.13
N GLY A 156 33.07 8.56 15.92
CA GLY A 156 33.67 8.48 14.59
C GLY A 156 33.29 9.67 13.69
N GLY A 157 33.01 10.83 14.29
CA GLY A 157 32.62 12.05 13.59
C GLY A 157 31.18 12.10 13.07
N VAL A 158 30.32 11.13 13.42
CA VAL A 158 28.91 11.10 12.99
C VAL A 158 28.12 12.26 13.61
N THR A 159 27.35 12.96 12.78
CA THR A 159 26.44 14.05 13.21
C THR A 159 25.05 13.93 12.61
N GLU A 160 24.89 13.03 11.64
CA GLU A 160 23.65 12.69 10.94
C GLU A 160 22.78 11.69 11.72
N ASP A 161 21.64 11.32 11.14
CA ASP A 161 20.76 10.30 11.72
C ASP A 161 21.41 8.91 11.66
N ILE A 162 21.33 8.18 12.79
CA ILE A 162 21.73 6.78 12.92
C ILE A 162 20.47 5.93 12.88
N TYR A 163 20.28 5.17 11.80
CA TYR A 163 19.04 4.45 11.52
C TYR A 163 18.98 3.06 12.15
N ALA A 164 20.13 2.38 12.27
CA ALA A 164 20.19 1.05 12.84
C ALA A 164 21.55 0.79 13.50
N VAL A 165 21.52 -0.08 14.49
CA VAL A 165 22.68 -0.63 15.18
C VAL A 165 22.42 -2.12 15.43
N HIS A 166 23.47 -2.93 15.33
CA HIS A 166 23.42 -4.36 15.63
C HIS A 166 24.78 -4.81 16.16
N PHE A 167 24.80 -5.66 17.17
CA PHE A 167 26.01 -6.28 17.69
C PHE A 167 25.93 -7.80 17.55
N ALA A 168 27.08 -8.42 17.26
CA ALA A 168 27.23 -9.87 17.28
C ALA A 168 27.51 -10.39 18.69
N ASP A 169 28.20 -9.59 19.50
CA ASP A 169 28.58 -9.88 20.88
C ASP A 169 28.73 -8.57 21.69
N GLU A 170 29.31 -8.63 22.90
CA GLU A 170 29.48 -7.46 23.77
C GLU A 170 30.45 -6.39 23.22
N THR A 171 31.26 -6.73 22.22
CA THR A 171 32.36 -5.91 21.72
C THR A 171 32.22 -5.54 20.24
N HIS A 172 31.71 -6.43 19.40
CA HIS A 172 31.63 -6.25 17.94
C HIS A 172 30.26 -5.76 17.50
N GLY A 173 30.23 -4.57 16.91
CA GLY A 173 29.01 -3.94 16.45
C GLY A 173 29.17 -3.15 15.16
N ILE A 174 28.06 -2.97 14.45
CA ILE A 174 27.95 -2.11 13.28
C ILE A 174 26.76 -1.17 13.40
N MET A 175 26.85 -0.02 12.75
CA MET A 175 25.72 0.91 12.61
C MET A 175 25.60 1.47 11.21
N ALA A 176 24.36 1.82 10.86
CA ALA A 176 23.99 2.44 9.61
C ALA A 176 23.54 3.88 9.84
N THR A 177 24.10 4.78 9.04
CA THR A 177 23.76 6.21 9.08
C THR A 177 23.22 6.69 7.73
N LYS A 178 22.89 7.98 7.68
CA LYS A 178 22.80 8.71 6.42
C LYS A 178 24.19 8.73 5.78
N TYR A 179 24.35 8.06 4.64
CA TYR A 179 25.57 7.96 3.83
C TYR A 179 26.63 6.92 4.25
N ASN A 180 26.79 6.59 5.53
CA ASN A 180 27.91 5.74 5.99
C ASN A 180 27.49 4.46 6.73
N LEU A 181 28.45 3.55 6.82
CA LEU A 181 28.47 2.40 7.73
C LEU A 181 29.68 2.55 8.65
N LEU A 182 29.49 2.21 9.92
CA LEU A 182 30.56 2.27 10.93
C LEU A 182 30.62 0.95 11.69
N TYR A 183 31.77 0.67 12.29
CA TYR A 183 32.01 -0.51 13.11
C TYR A 183 32.67 -0.14 14.44
N THR A 184 32.56 -1.05 15.41
CA THR A 184 33.19 -0.98 16.72
C THR A 184 33.68 -2.37 17.13
N THR A 185 34.71 -2.40 17.98
CA THR A 185 35.29 -3.62 18.58
C THR A 185 35.44 -3.49 20.10
N ASP A 186 34.81 -2.48 20.71
CA ASP A 186 34.89 -2.16 22.14
C ASP A 186 33.52 -1.94 22.80
N GLY A 187 32.47 -2.50 22.19
CA GLY A 187 31.10 -2.38 22.72
C GLY A 187 30.47 -1.03 22.41
N GLY A 188 30.96 -0.34 21.38
CA GLY A 188 30.45 0.94 20.91
C GLY A 188 30.87 2.12 21.76
N ASP A 189 32.02 2.06 22.45
CA ASP A 189 32.62 3.22 23.11
C ASP A 189 33.39 4.09 22.11
N HIS A 190 34.03 3.45 21.12
CA HIS A 190 34.64 4.11 19.96
C HIS A 190 34.08 3.51 18.66
N TRP A 191 33.66 4.39 17.75
CA TRP A 191 33.15 4.03 16.43
C TRP A 191 34.10 4.48 15.32
N THR A 192 34.33 3.59 14.36
CA THR A 192 35.21 3.87 13.21
C THR A 192 34.41 3.78 11.91
N PRO A 193 34.48 4.78 11.02
CA PRO A 193 33.93 4.68 9.67
C PRO A 193 34.48 3.48 8.91
N ALA A 194 33.65 2.84 8.09
CA ALA A 194 34.10 1.83 7.15
C ALA A 194 35.25 2.40 6.30
N GLU A 195 36.32 1.62 6.16
CA GLU A 195 37.51 1.98 5.39
C GLU A 195 37.20 2.02 3.88
N SER A 196 36.30 1.14 3.43
CA SER A 196 35.87 1.07 2.04
C SER A 196 34.39 0.70 1.90
N LEU A 197 33.70 1.44 1.04
CA LEU A 197 32.38 1.11 0.52
C LEU A 197 32.50 0.90 -1.00
N ASP A 198 32.64 -0.36 -1.42
CA ASP A 198 32.70 -0.74 -2.82
C ASP A 198 31.28 -0.93 -3.38
N PHE A 199 30.84 0.05 -4.17
CA PHE A 199 29.54 0.01 -4.84
C PHE A 199 29.57 -0.71 -6.20
N GLY A 200 30.57 -1.54 -6.51
CA GLY A 200 30.57 -2.39 -7.71
C GLY A 200 30.56 -1.60 -9.03
N GLY A 201 31.16 -0.40 -9.05
CA GLY A 201 31.16 0.51 -10.19
C GLY A 201 29.94 1.43 -10.31
N TYR A 202 28.93 1.26 -9.45
CA TYR A 202 27.78 2.16 -9.36
C TYR A 202 28.15 3.47 -8.62
N LYS A 203 27.74 4.63 -9.15
CA LYS A 203 27.89 5.93 -8.49
C LYS A 203 26.57 6.37 -7.84
N TYR A 204 26.49 6.26 -6.53
CA TYR A 204 25.37 6.77 -5.75
C TYR A 204 25.64 8.20 -5.28
N PHE A 205 24.79 9.14 -5.66
CA PHE A 205 24.90 10.55 -5.23
C PHE A 205 24.28 10.79 -3.85
N ARG A 206 23.37 9.91 -3.45
CA ARG A 206 22.74 9.88 -2.13
C ARG A 206 22.47 8.42 -1.78
N ASN A 207 22.67 8.07 -0.51
CA ASN A 207 22.31 6.79 0.05
C ASN A 207 21.93 6.94 1.51
N ASP A 208 20.91 6.21 1.94
CA ASP A 208 20.68 5.96 3.35
C ASP A 208 20.72 4.46 3.59
N PHE A 209 21.58 4.02 4.49
CA PHE A 209 21.47 2.68 5.06
C PHE A 209 20.38 2.73 6.14
N LYS A 210 19.41 1.82 6.08
CA LYS A 210 18.25 1.79 6.99
C LYS A 210 18.30 0.66 7.99
N ALA A 211 18.95 -0.45 7.64
CA ALA A 211 19.11 -1.58 8.54
C ALA A 211 20.45 -2.27 8.36
N VAL A 212 20.91 -2.86 9.45
CA VAL A 212 22.12 -3.66 9.55
C VAL A 212 21.83 -4.93 10.33
N PHE A 213 22.54 -6.01 10.02
CA PHE A 213 22.45 -7.28 10.73
C PHE A 213 23.81 -7.97 10.73
N MET A 214 24.32 -8.33 11.90
CA MET A 214 25.52 -9.15 12.03
C MET A 214 25.12 -10.61 12.21
N VAL A 215 25.64 -11.49 11.36
CA VAL A 215 25.49 -12.94 11.53
C VAL A 215 26.48 -13.46 12.56
N ASN A 216 27.68 -12.90 12.57
CA ASN A 216 28.72 -13.07 13.59
C ASN A 216 29.61 -11.81 13.60
N ASP A 217 30.69 -11.86 14.39
CA ASP A 217 31.65 -10.76 14.58
C ASP A 217 32.36 -10.30 13.28
N THR A 218 32.37 -11.13 12.24
CA THR A 218 33.03 -10.81 10.96
C THR A 218 32.07 -10.60 9.79
N VAL A 219 30.97 -11.36 9.73
CA VAL A 219 30.01 -11.35 8.62
C VAL A 219 28.79 -10.52 8.98
N ALA A 220 28.52 -9.50 8.18
CA ALA A 220 27.36 -8.65 8.35
C ALA A 220 26.81 -8.11 7.04
N TYR A 221 25.56 -7.64 7.11
CA TYR A 221 24.80 -7.14 5.99
C TYR A 221 24.21 -5.77 6.31
N ALA A 222 24.09 -4.93 5.29
CA ALA A 222 23.41 -3.65 5.37
C ALA A 222 22.45 -3.49 4.20
N THR A 223 21.29 -2.92 4.47
CA THR A 223 20.29 -2.61 3.44
C THR A 223 19.81 -1.16 3.55
N GLY A 224 19.35 -0.62 2.42
CA GLY A 224 18.82 0.73 2.36
C GLY A 224 18.40 1.11 0.95
N TRP A 225 18.72 2.33 0.57
CA TRP A 225 18.47 2.82 -0.80
C TRP A 225 19.54 3.78 -1.26
N GLY A 226 19.77 3.76 -2.57
CA GLY A 226 20.73 4.63 -3.23
C GLY A 226 20.11 5.33 -4.41
N SER A 227 20.56 6.54 -4.73
CA SER A 227 20.11 7.31 -5.90
C SER A 227 21.26 7.45 -6.90
N MET A 228 21.10 6.84 -8.08
CA MET A 228 22.12 6.81 -9.13
C MET A 228 21.99 7.90 -10.20
N ALA A 229 20.78 8.43 -10.38
CA ALA A 229 20.40 9.55 -11.24
C ALA A 229 18.97 9.98 -10.87
N ALA A 230 18.45 11.06 -11.45
CA ALA A 230 17.05 11.45 -11.27
C ALA A 230 16.11 10.28 -11.64
N GLY A 231 15.44 9.69 -10.65
CA GLY A 231 14.39 8.68 -10.85
C GLY A 231 14.79 7.21 -10.71
N LEU A 232 16.07 6.86 -10.52
CA LEU A 232 16.50 5.47 -10.28
C LEU A 232 16.98 5.29 -8.85
N GLN A 233 16.19 4.55 -8.06
CA GLN A 233 16.42 4.31 -6.64
C GLN A 233 16.47 2.80 -6.33
N PRO A 234 17.56 2.08 -6.65
CA PRO A 234 17.67 0.66 -6.31
C PRO A 234 17.78 0.45 -4.79
N THR A 235 17.31 -0.70 -4.34
CA THR A 235 17.64 -1.24 -3.01
C THR A 235 19.16 -1.38 -2.91
N LEU A 236 19.77 -0.77 -1.89
CA LEU A 236 21.20 -0.98 -1.60
C LEU A 236 21.35 -2.22 -0.74
N LEU A 237 22.17 -3.18 -1.19
CA LEU A 237 22.52 -4.38 -0.43
C LEU A 237 24.04 -4.45 -0.34
N MET A 238 24.57 -4.44 0.88
CA MET A 238 26.00 -4.53 1.13
C MET A 238 26.31 -5.70 2.06
N LYS A 239 27.47 -6.33 1.87
CA LYS A 239 28.02 -7.36 2.74
C LYS A 239 29.44 -7.00 3.18
N THR A 240 29.77 -7.32 4.41
CA THR A 240 31.14 -7.36 4.94
C THR A 240 31.45 -8.77 5.43
N THR A 241 32.74 -9.12 5.43
CA THR A 241 33.29 -10.36 6.00
C THR A 241 34.51 -10.09 6.87
N ASP A 242 34.70 -8.83 7.31
CA ASP A 242 35.83 -8.36 8.11
C ASP A 242 35.41 -7.47 9.28
N GLY A 243 34.18 -7.64 9.74
CA GLY A 243 33.62 -6.95 10.91
C GLY A 243 33.16 -5.52 10.62
N GLY A 244 32.88 -5.20 9.35
CA GLY A 244 32.40 -3.88 8.95
C GLY A 244 33.47 -2.89 8.49
N ARG A 245 34.72 -3.34 8.34
CA ARG A 245 35.82 -2.50 7.82
C ARG A 245 35.65 -2.24 6.33
N ASN A 246 35.38 -3.28 5.55
CA ASN A 246 35.17 -3.19 4.11
C ASN A 246 33.81 -3.79 3.71
N TRP A 247 33.08 -3.04 2.89
CA TRP A 247 31.76 -3.43 2.42
C TRP A 247 31.72 -3.55 0.91
N LYS A 248 31.10 -4.62 0.43
CA LYS A 248 30.89 -4.89 -0.99
C LYS A 248 29.40 -4.88 -1.33
N PHE A 249 29.07 -4.17 -2.40
CA PHE A 249 27.74 -4.19 -2.98
C PHE A 249 27.41 -5.56 -3.58
N LEU A 250 26.22 -6.05 -3.28
CA LEU A 250 25.67 -7.30 -3.80
C LEU A 250 24.76 -6.96 -4.99
N ASP A 251 25.32 -6.94 -6.20
CA ASP A 251 24.57 -6.58 -7.41
C ASP A 251 23.40 -7.55 -7.67
N GLN A 252 22.19 -7.05 -7.46
CA GLN A 252 20.94 -7.72 -7.79
C GLN A 252 20.42 -7.20 -9.12
N SER A 253 21.11 -7.48 -10.23
CA SER A 253 20.77 -6.98 -11.58
C SER A 253 19.31 -7.22 -12.06
N LEU A 254 18.48 -7.92 -11.26
CA LEU A 254 17.02 -7.82 -11.23
C LEU A 254 16.55 -6.59 -10.42
N LYS A 255 16.37 -5.48 -11.14
CA LYS A 255 15.91 -4.14 -10.72
C LYS A 255 14.76 -4.07 -9.69
N THR A 256 15.00 -4.34 -8.41
CA THR A 256 14.08 -3.98 -7.32
C THR A 256 14.33 -2.53 -6.89
N TYR A 257 13.44 -1.63 -7.32
CA TYR A 257 13.49 -0.19 -7.02
C TYR A 257 12.70 0.14 -5.74
N CYS A 258 13.08 -0.43 -4.60
CA CYS A 258 12.36 -0.21 -3.33
C CYS A 258 13.36 0.12 -2.21
N TYR A 259 12.90 0.83 -1.18
CA TYR A 259 13.69 1.05 0.02
C TYR A 259 13.74 -0.26 0.83
N GLY A 260 14.93 -0.82 1.07
CA GLY A 260 15.06 -1.89 2.06
C GLY A 260 15.08 -1.29 3.46
N TYR A 261 14.09 -1.63 4.30
CA TYR A 261 13.90 -1.04 5.63
C TYR A 261 14.33 -1.95 6.77
N ALA A 262 14.26 -3.28 6.60
CA ALA A 262 14.72 -4.23 7.60
C ALA A 262 15.31 -5.47 6.96
N ILE A 263 16.22 -6.13 7.69
CA ILE A 263 17.00 -7.28 7.27
C ILE A 263 17.18 -8.21 8.46
N ALA A 264 17.05 -9.52 8.22
CA ALA A 264 17.23 -10.55 9.24
C ALA A 264 17.82 -11.81 8.60
N PHE A 265 18.79 -12.43 9.28
CA PHE A 265 19.38 -13.71 8.87
C PHE A 265 19.18 -14.75 9.98
N THR A 266 19.02 -16.01 9.59
CA THR A 266 19.06 -17.15 10.53
C THR A 266 20.44 -17.76 10.64
N ASP A 267 21.24 -17.62 9.59
CA ASP A 267 22.61 -18.11 9.48
C ASP A 267 23.32 -17.37 8.33
N GLU A 268 24.57 -17.74 8.02
CA GLU A 268 25.37 -17.08 6.98
C GLU A 268 24.82 -17.22 5.55
N ASN A 269 23.91 -18.17 5.32
CA ASN A 269 23.33 -18.46 4.02
C ASN A 269 21.90 -17.96 3.87
N ASN A 270 21.11 -18.04 4.93
CA ASN A 270 19.66 -17.82 4.89
C ASN A 270 19.27 -16.49 5.53
N GLY A 271 18.62 -15.63 4.75
CA GLY A 271 18.16 -14.33 5.23
C GLY A 271 17.06 -13.71 4.38
N TYR A 272 16.47 -12.66 4.93
CA TYR A 272 15.32 -11.97 4.36
C TYR A 272 15.50 -10.45 4.48
N ILE A 273 14.94 -9.74 3.51
CA ILE A 273 14.89 -8.29 3.49
C ILE A 273 13.45 -7.88 3.22
N VAL A 274 12.97 -6.91 4.00
CA VAL A 274 11.67 -6.30 3.77
C VAL A 274 11.80 -4.80 3.55
N GLY A 275 10.83 -4.25 2.84
CA GLY A 275 10.84 -2.85 2.50
C GLY A 275 9.64 -2.39 1.68
N GLY A 276 9.83 -1.31 0.93
CA GLY A 276 8.83 -0.81 -0.01
C GLY A 276 9.06 0.65 -0.38
N GLY A 277 8.05 1.34 -0.88
CA GLY A 277 8.12 2.76 -1.17
C GLY A 277 6.89 3.31 -1.88
N ALA A 278 6.65 4.61 -1.78
CA ALA A 278 5.52 5.27 -2.44
C ALA A 278 5.60 5.07 -3.96
N GLY A 279 4.67 4.29 -4.51
CA GLY A 279 4.61 3.95 -5.95
C GLY A 279 5.43 2.72 -6.38
N TYR A 280 6.08 2.02 -5.44
CA TYR A 280 6.91 0.84 -5.75
C TYR A 280 6.38 -0.46 -5.14
N GLY A 281 5.41 -0.40 -4.21
CA GLY A 281 4.86 -1.58 -3.53
C GLY A 281 5.72 -2.07 -2.36
N SER A 282 5.38 -3.23 -1.79
CA SER A 282 6.17 -3.91 -0.76
C SER A 282 7.34 -4.66 -1.38
N LEU A 283 8.44 -4.74 -0.63
CA LEU A 283 9.59 -5.59 -0.97
C LEU A 283 9.68 -6.73 0.03
N ILE A 284 9.76 -7.97 -0.45
CA ILE A 284 10.17 -9.13 0.34
C ILE A 284 11.18 -9.92 -0.50
N LEU A 285 12.41 -10.01 -0.03
CA LEU A 285 13.49 -10.76 -0.67
C LEU A 285 13.98 -11.86 0.28
N LYS A 286 14.42 -12.98 -0.30
CA LYS A 286 15.04 -14.10 0.40
C LYS A 286 16.36 -14.47 -0.25
N THR A 287 17.37 -14.76 0.56
CA THR A 287 18.60 -15.42 0.12
C THR A 287 18.74 -16.77 0.81
N THR A 288 19.37 -17.72 0.12
CA THR A 288 19.77 -19.04 0.65
C THR A 288 21.24 -19.36 0.32
N ASP A 289 22.00 -18.36 -0.15
CA ASP A 289 23.38 -18.47 -0.61
C ASP A 289 24.29 -17.38 -0.02
N GLY A 290 23.84 -16.77 1.08
CA GLY A 290 24.59 -15.77 1.84
C GLY A 290 24.65 -14.41 1.15
N GLY A 291 23.58 -14.08 0.42
CA GLY A 291 23.40 -12.81 -0.28
C GLY A 291 24.08 -12.74 -1.64
N GLN A 292 24.56 -13.87 -2.19
CA GLN A 292 25.01 -13.89 -3.58
C GLN A 292 23.84 -13.62 -4.51
N THR A 293 22.67 -14.19 -4.21
CA THR A 293 21.41 -13.90 -4.87
C THR A 293 20.29 -13.65 -3.86
N PHE A 294 19.41 -12.71 -4.19
CA PHE A 294 18.15 -12.47 -3.50
C PHE A 294 16.99 -12.74 -4.45
N THR A 295 16.12 -13.67 -4.06
CA THR A 295 14.91 -14.04 -4.79
C THR A 295 13.70 -13.32 -4.18
N PRO A 296 12.87 -12.64 -4.99
CA PRO A 296 11.62 -12.07 -4.50
C PRO A 296 10.64 -13.14 -4.01
N MET A 297 9.93 -12.83 -2.92
CA MET A 297 8.94 -13.70 -2.31
C MET A 297 7.51 -13.14 -2.49
N PRO A 298 6.47 -13.99 -2.43
CA PRO A 298 5.07 -13.54 -2.46
C PRO A 298 4.79 -12.43 -1.44
N ILE A 299 4.14 -11.36 -1.91
CA ILE A 299 3.73 -10.22 -1.07
C ILE A 299 2.29 -10.43 -0.56
N PHE A 300 2.06 -10.13 0.71
CA PHE A 300 0.71 -10.14 1.31
C PHE A 300 0.06 -8.76 1.37
N THR A 301 0.78 -7.76 0.87
CA THR A 301 0.45 -6.35 0.92
C THR A 301 1.18 -5.59 -0.19
N GLY A 302 0.69 -4.41 -0.54
CA GLY A 302 1.43 -3.41 -1.30
C GLY A 302 2.08 -2.31 -0.46
N ASN A 303 1.84 -2.26 0.84
CA ASN A 303 2.30 -1.17 1.72
C ASN A 303 3.74 -1.41 2.17
N THR A 304 4.43 -0.32 2.53
CA THR A 304 5.82 -0.40 2.97
C THR A 304 5.95 -1.27 4.23
N LEU A 305 6.79 -2.29 4.17
CA LEU A 305 7.17 -3.08 5.33
C LEU A 305 8.36 -2.43 6.03
N TYR A 306 8.28 -2.30 7.35
CA TYR A 306 9.27 -1.61 8.19
C TYR A 306 10.05 -2.57 9.09
N ALA A 307 9.49 -3.73 9.43
CA ALA A 307 10.09 -4.66 10.37
C ALA A 307 9.94 -6.12 9.91
N ILE A 308 10.97 -6.92 10.17
CA ILE A 308 10.97 -8.37 10.00
C ILE A 308 11.69 -9.01 11.18
N GLN A 309 11.19 -10.16 11.64
CA GLN A 309 11.88 -11.03 12.59
C GLN A 309 11.68 -12.49 12.18
N ILE A 310 12.67 -13.32 12.51
CA ILE A 310 12.65 -14.76 12.30
C ILE A 310 12.95 -15.43 13.63
N LEU A 311 12.15 -16.42 14.02
CA LEU A 311 12.37 -17.24 15.21
C LEU A 311 11.81 -18.64 14.96
N ASP A 312 12.60 -19.68 15.23
CA ASP A 312 12.21 -21.09 15.07
C ASP A 312 11.58 -21.43 13.70
N GLY A 313 12.06 -20.79 12.64
CA GLY A 313 11.58 -20.98 11.26
C GLY A 313 10.31 -20.20 10.90
N ARG A 314 9.61 -19.60 11.87
CA ARG A 314 8.53 -18.65 11.62
C ARG A 314 9.09 -17.26 11.34
N ILE A 315 8.46 -16.57 10.41
CA ILE A 315 8.82 -15.21 9.98
C ILE A 315 7.64 -14.30 10.26
N TRP A 316 7.87 -13.16 10.90
CA TRP A 316 6.87 -12.10 11.02
C TRP A 316 7.35 -10.87 10.28
N ALA A 317 6.42 -10.20 9.59
CA ALA A 317 6.68 -8.95 8.90
C ALA A 317 5.59 -7.92 9.23
N ALA A 318 6.00 -6.67 9.45
CA ALA A 318 5.10 -5.60 9.83
C ALA A 318 5.40 -4.29 9.07
N GLY A 319 4.38 -3.44 8.89
CA GLY A 319 4.50 -2.27 8.02
C GLY A 319 3.48 -1.17 8.22
N ALA A 320 3.37 -0.32 7.20
CA ALA A 320 2.43 0.77 7.15
C ALA A 320 0.98 0.29 7.24
N LEU A 321 0.09 1.15 7.73
CA LEU A 321 -1.34 0.88 7.91
C LEU A 321 -1.64 -0.34 8.82
N GLY A 322 -0.76 -0.57 9.78
CA GLY A 322 -0.95 -1.58 10.84
C GLY A 322 -0.81 -3.00 10.33
N GLU A 323 -0.19 -3.18 9.18
CA GLU A 323 -0.06 -4.50 8.58
C GLU A 323 0.91 -5.36 9.34
N LEU A 324 0.45 -6.59 9.56
CA LEU A 324 1.19 -7.60 10.28
C LEU A 324 0.79 -8.97 9.75
N ALA A 325 1.78 -9.75 9.33
CA ALA A 325 1.59 -11.10 8.85
C ALA A 325 2.71 -12.01 9.34
N TYR A 326 2.44 -13.30 9.35
CA TYR A 326 3.46 -14.32 9.61
C TYR A 326 3.47 -15.39 8.51
N SER A 327 4.60 -16.09 8.41
CA SER A 327 4.80 -17.21 7.51
C SER A 327 5.47 -18.37 8.26
N ASP A 328 4.94 -19.57 8.07
CA ASP A 328 5.45 -20.83 8.63
C ASP A 328 6.15 -21.70 7.56
N ASP A 329 6.22 -21.23 6.32
CA ASP A 329 6.72 -21.99 5.17
C ASP A 329 7.90 -21.30 4.47
N GLY A 330 8.61 -20.43 5.19
CA GLY A 330 9.77 -19.71 4.69
C GLY A 330 9.41 -18.62 3.67
N ALA A 331 8.34 -17.86 3.95
CA ALA A 331 7.76 -16.77 3.16
C ALA A 331 7.16 -17.19 1.82
N ARG A 332 6.81 -18.48 1.63
CA ARG A 332 6.12 -18.95 0.41
C ARG A 332 4.63 -18.61 0.45
N SER A 333 4.05 -18.54 1.64
CA SER A 333 2.72 -18.00 1.90
C SER A 333 2.72 -17.23 3.21
N TRP A 334 1.73 -16.34 3.35
CA TRP A 334 1.58 -15.47 4.51
C TRP A 334 0.16 -15.58 5.06
N THR A 335 0.06 -15.62 6.38
CA THR A 335 -1.20 -15.46 7.11
C THR A 335 -1.27 -14.04 7.64
N LEU A 336 -2.28 -13.29 7.18
CA LEU A 336 -2.54 -11.96 7.73
C LEU A 336 -3.01 -12.11 9.18
N SER A 337 -2.28 -11.49 10.08
CA SER A 337 -2.42 -11.63 11.53
C SER A 337 -3.24 -10.50 12.12
N TYR A 338 -2.88 -9.27 11.73
CA TYR A 338 -3.54 -8.07 12.16
C TYR A 338 -3.48 -7.05 11.03
N ARG A 339 -4.62 -6.39 10.82
CA ARG A 339 -4.74 -5.26 9.92
C ARG A 339 -5.77 -4.34 10.52
N ILE A 340 -5.42 -3.07 10.63
CA ILE A 340 -6.41 -2.05 10.95
C ILE A 340 -7.39 -2.00 9.76
N PRO A 341 -8.72 -2.11 9.97
CA PRO A 341 -9.70 -2.05 8.89
C PRO A 341 -9.44 -0.81 8.03
N ASP A 342 -8.98 -1.07 6.82
CA ASP A 342 -8.24 -0.10 6.04
C ASP A 342 -9.19 0.91 5.39
N ILE A 343 -8.84 2.20 5.45
CA ILE A 343 -9.39 3.23 4.57
C ILE A 343 -8.51 3.25 3.32
N LEU A 344 -8.51 2.16 2.56
CA LEU A 344 -7.95 2.25 1.20
C LEU A 344 -8.88 3.13 0.37
N ASN A 345 -8.28 3.95 -0.50
CA ASN A 345 -9.05 4.59 -1.56
C ASN A 345 -9.50 3.50 -2.53
N TYR A 346 -10.69 2.94 -2.32
CA TYR A 346 -11.34 2.05 -3.27
C TYR A 346 -11.91 2.88 -4.41
N TYR A 347 -11.56 2.48 -5.65
CA TYR A 347 -11.98 3.16 -6.88
C TYR A 347 -13.07 2.40 -7.62
N ALA A 348 -13.21 1.10 -7.35
CA ALA A 348 -14.13 0.20 -8.02
C ALA A 348 -14.92 -0.67 -7.03
N VAL A 349 -16.14 -1.02 -7.41
CA VAL A 349 -17.02 -1.94 -6.68
C VAL A 349 -17.69 -2.87 -7.69
N ALA A 350 -17.84 -4.15 -7.34
CA ALA A 350 -18.57 -5.13 -8.14
C ALA A 350 -19.42 -6.02 -7.23
N ALA A 351 -20.67 -6.27 -7.60
CA ALA A 351 -21.57 -7.15 -6.86
C ALA A 351 -22.12 -8.24 -7.80
N PRO A 352 -21.41 -9.37 -7.99
CA PRO A 352 -21.83 -10.41 -8.92
C PRO A 352 -23.09 -11.18 -8.49
N ASP A 353 -23.49 -11.08 -7.22
CA ASP A 353 -24.74 -11.64 -6.70
C ASP A 353 -25.25 -10.82 -5.49
N SER A 354 -26.35 -11.27 -4.87
CA SER A 354 -27.02 -10.53 -3.80
C SER A 354 -26.27 -10.48 -2.46
N HIS A 355 -25.23 -11.30 -2.28
CA HIS A 355 -24.50 -11.42 -1.02
C HIS A 355 -23.00 -11.15 -1.17
N THR A 356 -22.48 -11.29 -2.38
CA THR A 356 -21.07 -11.11 -2.69
C THR A 356 -20.81 -9.70 -3.22
N VAL A 357 -19.94 -8.96 -2.53
CA VAL A 357 -19.50 -7.63 -2.96
C VAL A 357 -18.00 -7.58 -2.95
N PHE A 358 -17.42 -6.99 -3.98
CA PHE A 358 -16.00 -6.72 -4.08
C PHE A 358 -15.75 -5.22 -4.14
N ALA A 359 -14.68 -4.76 -3.51
CA ALA A 359 -14.20 -3.38 -3.63
C ALA A 359 -12.71 -3.42 -3.94
N ALA A 360 -12.24 -2.63 -4.90
CA ALA A 360 -10.84 -2.62 -5.30
C ALA A 360 -10.31 -1.20 -5.46
N GLY A 361 -9.01 -1.00 -5.27
CA GLY A 361 -8.45 0.32 -5.46
C GLY A 361 -6.94 0.44 -5.29
N TRP A 362 -6.54 1.46 -4.52
CA TRP A 362 -5.13 1.81 -4.34
C TRP A 362 -4.32 0.62 -3.81
N ASN A 363 -3.08 0.50 -4.28
CA ASN A 363 -2.11 -0.47 -3.80
C ASN A 363 -2.52 -1.95 -3.97
N GLY A 364 -3.17 -2.29 -5.08
CA GLY A 364 -3.51 -3.67 -5.44
C GLY A 364 -4.64 -4.26 -4.60
N GLY A 365 -5.15 -3.50 -3.62
CA GLY A 365 -6.08 -4.02 -2.65
C GLY A 365 -7.42 -4.39 -3.28
N VAL A 366 -7.86 -5.62 -3.01
CA VAL A 366 -9.20 -6.12 -3.33
C VAL A 366 -9.81 -6.65 -2.03
N LEU A 367 -10.94 -6.07 -1.64
CA LEU A 367 -11.80 -6.62 -0.60
C LEU A 367 -12.92 -7.44 -1.22
N LYS A 368 -13.33 -8.48 -0.50
CA LYS A 368 -14.49 -9.32 -0.78
C LYS A 368 -15.33 -9.47 0.48
N SER A 369 -16.62 -9.21 0.38
CA SER A 369 -17.62 -9.63 1.36
C SER A 369 -18.51 -10.71 0.73
N THR A 370 -18.98 -11.64 1.55
CA THR A 370 -19.99 -12.65 1.18
C THR A 370 -21.23 -12.58 2.08
N ASP A 371 -21.41 -11.44 2.76
CA ASP A 371 -22.45 -11.22 3.77
C ASP A 371 -22.99 -9.78 3.72
N ASP A 372 -23.22 -9.28 2.51
CA ASP A 372 -23.83 -7.97 2.23
C ASP A 372 -22.95 -6.78 2.66
N GLY A 373 -21.63 -6.94 2.64
CA GLY A 373 -20.68 -5.90 3.05
C GLY A 373 -20.48 -5.79 4.56
N LYS A 374 -20.96 -6.76 5.35
CA LYS A 374 -20.82 -6.74 6.82
C LYS A 374 -19.40 -7.13 7.25
N ASN A 375 -18.81 -8.14 6.62
CA ASN A 375 -17.44 -8.57 6.84
C ASN A 375 -16.68 -8.60 5.51
N TRP A 376 -15.40 -8.20 5.55
CA TRP A 376 -14.55 -8.11 4.37
C TRP A 376 -13.27 -8.93 4.53
N GLN A 377 -12.99 -9.75 3.53
CA GLN A 377 -11.74 -10.48 3.33
C GLN A 377 -10.87 -9.73 2.33
N PHE A 378 -9.58 -9.60 2.61
CA PHE A 378 -8.64 -8.91 1.74
C PHE A 378 -7.84 -9.88 0.87
N SER A 379 -7.57 -9.45 -0.36
CA SER A 379 -6.59 -10.01 -1.28
C SER A 379 -5.86 -8.86 -1.97
N CYS A 380 -4.72 -9.15 -2.60
CA CYS A 380 -3.91 -8.16 -3.28
C CYS A 380 -3.58 -8.62 -4.71
N VAL A 381 -3.79 -7.73 -5.67
CA VAL A 381 -3.29 -7.85 -7.04
C VAL A 381 -1.89 -7.26 -7.10
N ALA A 382 -0.91 -8.10 -7.43
CA ALA A 382 0.48 -7.68 -7.57
C ALA A 382 1.07 -8.20 -8.88
N GLU A 383 1.89 -7.37 -9.54
CA GLU A 383 2.63 -7.71 -10.75
C GLU A 383 4.12 -7.44 -10.53
N GLU A 384 5.00 -8.40 -10.88
CA GLU A 384 6.45 -8.28 -10.69
C GLU A 384 6.84 -7.83 -9.26
N ASN A 385 6.09 -8.30 -8.25
CA ASN A 385 6.20 -7.94 -6.83
C ASN A 385 5.87 -6.47 -6.52
N ARG A 386 5.01 -5.84 -7.33
CA ARG A 386 4.48 -4.50 -7.08
C ARG A 386 2.97 -4.52 -7.09
N ALA A 387 2.39 -3.96 -6.03
CA ALA A 387 0.96 -3.72 -5.96
C ALA A 387 0.53 -2.67 -7.00
N VAL A 388 -0.57 -2.94 -7.70
CA VAL A 388 -1.03 -2.08 -8.80
C VAL A 388 -2.24 -1.25 -8.40
N ARG A 389 -2.32 0.04 -8.79
CA ARG A 389 -3.55 0.80 -8.59
C ARG A 389 -4.66 0.23 -9.48
N ILE A 390 -5.70 -0.33 -8.87
CA ILE A 390 -6.87 -0.85 -9.56
C ILE A 390 -7.83 0.31 -9.81
N GLU A 391 -8.15 0.57 -11.08
CA GLU A 391 -9.06 1.64 -11.51
C GLU A 391 -10.48 1.12 -11.70
N ASP A 392 -10.62 -0.13 -12.12
CA ASP A 392 -11.92 -0.76 -12.37
C ASP A 392 -11.89 -2.26 -12.09
N LEU A 393 -13.07 -2.81 -11.81
CA LEU A 393 -13.27 -4.20 -11.42
C LEU A 393 -14.56 -4.73 -12.06
N PHE A 394 -14.45 -5.82 -12.81
CA PHE A 394 -15.59 -6.50 -13.41
C PHE A 394 -15.66 -7.95 -12.93
N PHE A 395 -16.84 -8.39 -12.50
CA PHE A 395 -17.11 -9.80 -12.21
C PHE A 395 -18.25 -10.29 -13.09
N LEU A 396 -18.00 -11.37 -13.83
CA LEU A 396 -19.04 -12.05 -14.62
C LEU A 396 -19.96 -12.87 -13.72
N ASN A 397 -19.40 -13.42 -12.64
CA ASN A 397 -20.10 -14.16 -11.59
C ASN A 397 -19.20 -14.16 -10.33
N LYS A 398 -19.63 -14.84 -9.25
CA LYS A 398 -18.90 -14.86 -7.98
C LYS A 398 -17.49 -15.45 -8.02
N ASP A 399 -17.14 -16.20 -9.07
CA ASP A 399 -15.88 -16.92 -9.21
C ASP A 399 -14.95 -16.27 -10.25
N TYR A 400 -15.49 -15.72 -11.34
CA TYR A 400 -14.74 -15.14 -12.45
C TYR A 400 -14.79 -13.61 -12.46
N GLY A 401 -13.62 -12.98 -12.35
CA GLY A 401 -13.49 -11.53 -12.35
C GLY A 401 -12.15 -11.03 -12.90
N TRP A 402 -12.12 -9.75 -13.27
CA TRP A 402 -10.97 -9.07 -13.83
C TRP A 402 -10.81 -7.68 -13.24
N THR A 403 -9.57 -7.23 -13.12
CA THR A 403 -9.22 -5.87 -12.71
C THR A 403 -8.53 -5.16 -13.86
N ALA A 404 -8.79 -3.86 -14.02
CA ALA A 404 -7.97 -2.97 -14.84
C ALA A 404 -7.30 -1.92 -13.97
N GLY A 405 -6.07 -1.52 -14.31
CA GLY A 405 -5.32 -0.62 -13.46
C GLY A 405 -4.23 0.21 -14.13
N GLY A 406 -3.51 0.93 -13.28
CA GLY A 406 -2.31 1.70 -13.64
C GLY A 406 -1.23 0.81 -14.25
N TYR A 407 -0.28 1.42 -14.96
CA TYR A 407 0.81 0.71 -15.64
C TYR A 407 0.36 -0.29 -16.71
N GLY A 408 -0.89 -0.19 -17.18
CA GLY A 408 -1.47 -1.11 -18.16
C GLY A 408 -1.72 -2.51 -17.60
N SER A 409 -1.88 -2.64 -16.28
CA SER A 409 -2.12 -3.92 -15.61
C SER A 409 -3.54 -4.42 -15.87
N ILE A 410 -3.64 -5.73 -16.09
CA ILE A 410 -4.89 -6.46 -16.00
C ILE A 410 -4.62 -7.72 -15.19
N ALA A 411 -5.51 -8.07 -14.27
CA ALA A 411 -5.43 -9.33 -13.55
C ALA A 411 -6.76 -10.06 -13.62
N ARG A 412 -6.70 -11.39 -13.54
CA ARG A 412 -7.86 -12.27 -13.56
C ARG A 412 -7.91 -13.11 -12.31
N THR A 413 -9.11 -13.33 -11.80
CA THR A 413 -9.42 -14.36 -10.81
C THR A 413 -10.40 -15.38 -11.40
N THR A 414 -10.21 -16.65 -11.02
CA THR A 414 -11.15 -17.76 -11.31
C THR A 414 -11.60 -18.47 -10.04
N ASP A 415 -11.25 -17.91 -8.87
CA ASP A 415 -11.56 -18.46 -7.55
C ASP A 415 -12.30 -17.44 -6.65
N GLY A 416 -12.90 -16.42 -7.29
CA GLY A 416 -13.68 -15.39 -6.64
C GLY A 416 -12.83 -14.43 -5.82
N GLY A 417 -11.70 -14.01 -6.35
CA GLY A 417 -10.83 -12.98 -5.79
C GLY A 417 -9.95 -13.45 -4.63
N LYS A 418 -9.81 -14.76 -4.41
CA LYS A 418 -8.84 -15.28 -3.43
C LYS A 418 -7.43 -15.10 -3.98
N THR A 419 -7.22 -15.51 -5.23
CA THR A 419 -5.98 -15.29 -5.97
C THR A 419 -6.24 -14.53 -7.26
N TRP A 420 -5.22 -13.78 -7.68
CA TRP A 420 -5.23 -12.99 -8.90
C TRP A 420 -4.00 -13.32 -9.73
N THR A 421 -4.21 -13.71 -10.98
CA THR A 421 -3.13 -13.91 -11.96
C THR A 421 -2.94 -12.62 -12.74
N GLY A 422 -1.79 -11.96 -12.58
CA GLY A 422 -1.42 -10.78 -13.36
C GLY A 422 -1.14 -11.16 -14.82
N LEU A 423 -1.82 -10.48 -15.75
CA LEU A 423 -1.78 -10.70 -17.18
C LEU A 423 -1.31 -9.37 -17.79
N GLN A 424 0.01 -9.19 -17.83
CA GLN A 424 0.64 -7.93 -18.23
C GLN A 424 0.55 -7.74 -19.75
N ILE A 425 -0.07 -6.63 -20.20
CA ILE A 425 -0.30 -6.41 -21.64
C ILE A 425 0.57 -5.28 -22.20
N LEU A 426 0.75 -4.20 -21.45
CA LEU A 426 1.53 -3.05 -21.88
C LEU A 426 2.58 -2.75 -20.82
N LYS A 427 3.83 -3.20 -21.01
CA LYS A 427 4.96 -2.93 -20.10
C LYS A 427 5.40 -1.47 -20.15
N ASN A 428 4.53 -0.54 -19.75
CA ASN A 428 4.82 0.89 -19.80
C ASN A 428 4.27 1.65 -18.61
N ALA A 429 5.18 2.33 -17.90
CA ALA A 429 4.87 3.13 -16.71
C ALA A 429 3.81 4.24 -16.92
N ARG A 430 3.54 4.62 -18.17
CA ARG A 430 2.60 5.69 -18.53
C ARG A 430 1.23 5.19 -18.99
N ALA A 431 1.09 3.91 -19.35
CA ALA A 431 -0.18 3.32 -19.74
C ALA A 431 -1.08 3.10 -18.51
N ALA A 432 -2.40 3.07 -18.72
CA ALA A 432 -3.36 2.72 -17.69
C ALA A 432 -4.68 2.28 -18.34
N PHE A 433 -5.29 1.22 -17.82
CA PHE A 433 -6.67 0.86 -18.16
C PHE A 433 -7.59 1.39 -17.05
N TYR A 434 -8.62 2.13 -17.46
CA TYR A 434 -9.56 2.80 -16.56
C TYR A 434 -10.94 2.14 -16.54
N GLY A 435 -11.27 1.32 -17.54
CA GLY A 435 -12.51 0.55 -17.61
C GLY A 435 -12.26 -0.84 -18.16
N ILE A 436 -12.98 -1.84 -17.64
CA ILE A 436 -12.90 -3.23 -18.09
C ILE A 436 -14.29 -3.87 -18.13
N TYR A 437 -14.56 -4.65 -19.17
CA TYR A 437 -15.83 -5.33 -19.35
C TYR A 437 -15.65 -6.66 -20.05
N PHE A 438 -16.32 -7.72 -19.57
CA PHE A 438 -16.32 -9.03 -20.22
C PHE A 438 -17.74 -9.45 -20.62
N LEU A 439 -17.89 -9.90 -21.87
CA LEU A 439 -19.14 -10.46 -22.39
C LEU A 439 -19.38 -11.89 -21.92
N ASP A 440 -18.27 -12.64 -21.78
CA ASP A 440 -18.23 -14.02 -21.29
C ASP A 440 -16.85 -14.29 -20.66
N VAL A 441 -16.57 -15.52 -20.27
CA VAL A 441 -15.30 -15.89 -19.60
C VAL A 441 -14.05 -15.69 -20.48
N ASN A 442 -14.21 -15.64 -21.79
CA ASN A 442 -13.15 -15.56 -22.78
C ASN A 442 -13.09 -14.18 -23.46
N THR A 443 -14.23 -13.58 -23.75
CA THR A 443 -14.32 -12.36 -24.56
C THR A 443 -14.46 -11.11 -23.69
N GLY A 444 -13.50 -10.20 -23.78
CA GLY A 444 -13.49 -8.97 -22.98
C GLY A 444 -12.73 -7.81 -23.59
N PHE A 445 -12.92 -6.64 -22.98
CA PHE A 445 -12.40 -5.37 -23.44
C PHE A 445 -11.85 -4.56 -22.27
N ALA A 446 -10.77 -3.82 -22.53
CA ALA A 446 -10.21 -2.86 -21.59
C ALA A 446 -9.96 -1.54 -22.32
N CYS A 447 -10.41 -0.44 -21.73
CA CYS A 447 -10.21 0.89 -22.30
C CYS A 447 -9.36 1.76 -21.37
N GLY A 448 -8.60 2.69 -21.93
CA GLY A 448 -7.72 3.50 -21.12
C GLY A 448 -6.89 4.49 -21.90
N LYS A 449 -5.61 4.52 -21.55
CA LYS A 449 -4.58 5.24 -22.27
C LYS A 449 -3.35 4.40 -22.58
N ASN A 450 -2.75 4.67 -23.74
CA ASN A 450 -1.44 4.13 -24.11
C ASN A 450 -0.29 4.89 -23.40
N SER A 451 0.95 4.55 -23.76
CA SER A 451 2.16 5.18 -23.21
C SER A 451 2.34 6.66 -23.53
N SER A 452 1.73 7.12 -24.61
CA SER A 452 1.72 8.52 -25.07
C SER A 452 0.61 9.34 -24.40
N GLY A 453 -0.31 8.68 -23.69
CA GLY A 453 -1.48 9.30 -23.08
C GLY A 453 -2.68 9.45 -24.02
N GLU A 454 -2.67 8.74 -25.14
CA GLU A 454 -3.72 8.68 -26.16
C GLU A 454 -4.74 7.59 -25.81
N ASP A 455 -5.95 7.63 -26.38
CA ASP A 455 -6.94 6.59 -26.09
C ASP A 455 -6.53 5.22 -26.65
N ILE A 456 -6.98 4.18 -25.95
CA ILE A 456 -6.78 2.81 -26.37
C ILE A 456 -7.97 1.95 -25.96
N ILE A 457 -8.36 1.02 -26.83
CA ILE A 457 -9.20 -0.13 -26.50
C ILE A 457 -8.47 -1.39 -26.89
N GLN A 458 -8.35 -2.31 -25.95
CA GLN A 458 -7.85 -3.64 -26.18
C GLN A 458 -8.96 -4.68 -26.04
N TRP A 459 -8.80 -5.77 -26.78
CA TRP A 459 -9.74 -6.87 -26.89
C TRP A 459 -9.04 -8.21 -26.65
N THR A 460 -9.72 -9.12 -25.95
CA THR A 460 -9.28 -10.49 -25.71
C THR A 460 -10.36 -11.50 -26.11
N THR A 461 -9.93 -12.71 -26.47
CA THR A 461 -10.78 -13.87 -26.75
C THR A 461 -10.36 -15.12 -25.98
N ASP A 462 -9.43 -15.00 -25.03
CA ASP A 462 -8.89 -16.09 -24.21
C ASP A 462 -8.95 -15.79 -22.71
N GLY A 463 -9.86 -14.89 -22.32
CA GLY A 463 -10.15 -14.54 -20.95
C GLY A 463 -9.10 -13.62 -20.36
N GLY A 464 -8.44 -12.84 -21.21
CA GLY A 464 -7.46 -11.83 -20.83
C GLY A 464 -6.02 -12.33 -20.78
N ILE A 465 -5.71 -13.52 -21.30
CA ILE A 465 -4.34 -14.04 -21.37
C ILE A 465 -3.56 -13.29 -22.45
N ASN A 466 -4.18 -13.08 -23.61
CA ASN A 466 -3.66 -12.26 -24.70
C ASN A 466 -4.66 -11.18 -25.08
N TRP A 467 -4.13 -10.05 -25.55
CA TRP A 467 -4.90 -8.86 -25.86
C TRP A 467 -4.39 -8.21 -27.14
N THR A 468 -5.32 -7.71 -27.95
CA THR A 468 -5.03 -7.03 -29.21
C THR A 468 -5.64 -5.63 -29.18
N THR A 469 -4.91 -4.63 -29.65
CA THR A 469 -5.43 -3.27 -29.80
C THR A 469 -6.42 -3.20 -30.96
N VAL A 470 -7.66 -2.77 -30.67
CA VAL A 470 -8.74 -2.60 -31.66
C VAL A 470 -9.09 -1.13 -31.90
N LEU A 471 -8.61 -0.24 -31.03
CA LEU A 471 -8.64 1.21 -31.23
C LEU A 471 -7.42 1.84 -30.57
N GLU A 472 -6.75 2.73 -31.30
CA GLU A 472 -5.69 3.62 -30.83
C GLU A 472 -5.67 4.86 -31.74
N ASP A 473 -5.90 6.06 -31.17
CA ASP A 473 -6.03 7.29 -31.93
C ASP A 473 -5.25 8.43 -31.27
N SER A 474 -4.19 8.88 -31.94
CA SER A 474 -3.23 9.87 -31.43
C SER A 474 -3.79 11.27 -31.23
N THR A 475 -5.02 11.53 -31.67
CA THR A 475 -5.66 12.84 -31.53
C THR A 475 -6.55 12.98 -30.29
N HIS A 476 -6.76 11.89 -29.54
CA HIS A 476 -7.76 11.85 -28.46
C HIS A 476 -7.20 11.57 -27.07
N LYS A 477 -8.02 11.86 -26.06
CA LYS A 477 -7.70 11.74 -24.63
C LYS A 477 -8.18 10.42 -24.04
N PRO A 478 -7.67 10.01 -22.87
CA PRO A 478 -7.93 8.69 -22.29
C PRO A 478 -9.42 8.33 -22.21
N LEU A 479 -9.75 7.07 -22.49
CA LEU A 479 -11.06 6.48 -22.22
C LEU A 479 -11.12 6.07 -20.74
N TYR A 480 -12.21 6.41 -20.05
CA TYR A 480 -12.39 6.21 -18.62
C TYR A 480 -13.35 5.07 -18.26
N ASP A 481 -14.26 4.68 -19.15
CA ASP A 481 -15.23 3.61 -18.89
C ASP A 481 -15.68 2.95 -20.19
N ILE A 482 -16.05 1.67 -20.12
CA ILE A 482 -16.52 0.86 -21.26
C ILE A 482 -17.67 -0.05 -20.80
N PHE A 483 -18.72 -0.11 -21.61
CA PHE A 483 -19.91 -0.89 -21.30
C PHE A 483 -20.48 -1.54 -22.55
N PHE A 484 -20.89 -2.80 -22.44
CA PHE A 484 -21.67 -3.51 -23.45
C PHE A 484 -23.06 -3.81 -22.90
N TYR A 485 -24.10 -3.54 -23.71
CA TYR A 485 -25.48 -3.91 -23.36
C TYR A 485 -25.95 -5.19 -24.05
N ASP A 486 -25.21 -5.64 -25.06
CA ASP A 486 -25.33 -6.97 -25.65
C ASP A 486 -23.99 -7.39 -26.30
N ALA A 487 -23.93 -8.58 -26.90
CA ALA A 487 -22.70 -9.14 -27.47
C ALA A 487 -22.19 -8.40 -28.73
N SER A 488 -23.01 -7.57 -29.36
CA SER A 488 -22.65 -6.84 -30.58
C SER A 488 -22.46 -5.34 -30.35
N HIS A 489 -22.99 -4.79 -29.27
CA HIS A 489 -23.02 -3.34 -29.07
C HIS A 489 -22.43 -2.92 -27.73
N GLY A 490 -21.52 -1.95 -27.81
CA GLY A 490 -20.86 -1.37 -26.67
C GLY A 490 -20.43 0.06 -26.92
N VAL A 491 -20.14 0.77 -25.83
CA VAL A 491 -19.74 2.18 -25.81
C VAL A 491 -18.58 2.34 -24.85
N ALA A 492 -17.57 3.12 -25.25
CA ALA A 492 -16.52 3.61 -24.35
C ALA A 492 -16.49 5.13 -24.36
N VAL A 493 -16.22 5.72 -23.20
CA VAL A 493 -16.28 7.17 -22.99
C VAL A 493 -15.01 7.68 -22.34
N GLY A 494 -14.64 8.94 -22.58
CA GLY A 494 -13.35 9.45 -22.14
C GLY A 494 -13.24 10.95 -21.99
N GLY A 495 -11.99 11.38 -21.89
CA GLY A 495 -11.61 12.79 -21.83
C GLY A 495 -11.88 13.52 -23.13
N ASP A 496 -11.93 14.85 -23.04
CA ASP A 496 -12.13 15.75 -24.17
C ASP A 496 -13.36 15.43 -25.04
N SER A 497 -14.43 15.00 -24.36
CA SER A 497 -15.71 14.61 -24.91
C SER A 497 -15.67 13.39 -25.83
N SER A 498 -14.69 12.50 -25.65
CA SER A 498 -14.56 11.27 -26.43
C SER A 498 -15.70 10.28 -26.11
N ILE A 499 -16.42 9.86 -27.16
CA ILE A 499 -17.38 8.75 -27.12
C ILE A 499 -17.13 7.89 -28.36
N VAL A 500 -16.91 6.60 -28.16
CA VAL A 500 -16.84 5.60 -29.23
C VAL A 500 -17.86 4.50 -28.98
N PHE A 501 -18.41 3.95 -30.06
CA PHE A 501 -19.35 2.84 -30.01
C PHE A 501 -18.97 1.78 -31.04
N THR A 502 -19.39 0.55 -30.76
CA THR A 502 -19.31 -0.59 -31.67
C THR A 502 -20.71 -1.15 -31.90
N ALA A 503 -20.92 -1.74 -33.08
CA ALA A 503 -22.13 -2.50 -33.43
C ALA A 503 -21.77 -3.87 -34.02
N ASP A 504 -20.51 -4.29 -33.89
CA ASP A 504 -19.96 -5.53 -34.41
C ASP A 504 -19.17 -6.30 -33.34
N GLY A 505 -19.54 -6.12 -32.07
CA GLY A 505 -18.95 -6.85 -30.95
C GLY A 505 -17.52 -6.41 -30.63
N GLY A 506 -17.19 -5.15 -30.91
CA GLY A 506 -15.88 -4.56 -30.63
C GLY A 506 -14.80 -4.85 -31.68
N MET A 507 -15.16 -5.47 -32.81
CA MET A 507 -14.24 -5.65 -33.95
C MET A 507 -13.86 -4.31 -34.59
N SER A 508 -14.79 -3.35 -34.62
CA SER A 508 -14.53 -1.97 -35.01
C SER A 508 -15.27 -0.96 -34.13
N TRP A 509 -14.66 0.23 -33.99
CA TRP A 509 -15.16 1.31 -33.14
C TRP A 509 -15.30 2.60 -33.94
N LYS A 510 -16.43 3.29 -33.75
CA LYS A 510 -16.78 4.54 -34.43
C LYS A 510 -17.07 5.63 -33.41
N ARG A 511 -16.77 6.89 -33.73
CA ARG A 511 -17.06 8.02 -32.84
C ARG A 511 -18.55 8.35 -32.88
N ALA A 512 -19.16 8.53 -31.70
CA ALA A 512 -20.55 8.94 -31.57
C ALA A 512 -20.68 10.48 -31.62
N ARG A 513 -21.89 10.97 -31.91
CA ARG A 513 -22.19 12.41 -31.88
C ARG A 513 -22.85 12.79 -30.56
N HIS A 514 -22.57 14.00 -30.06
CA HIS A 514 -23.27 14.57 -28.91
C HIS A 514 -23.50 16.08 -29.07
N ASP A 515 -24.45 16.63 -28.33
CA ASP A 515 -24.79 18.07 -28.33
C ASP A 515 -24.20 18.84 -27.13
N PHE A 516 -23.45 18.18 -26.24
CA PHE A 516 -22.86 18.83 -25.06
C PHE A 516 -21.96 20.02 -25.47
N PRO A 517 -22.21 21.24 -24.94
CA PRO A 517 -21.76 22.49 -25.56
C PRO A 517 -20.30 22.86 -25.28
N VAL A 518 -19.61 22.14 -24.37
CA VAL A 518 -18.22 22.42 -23.99
C VAL A 518 -17.44 21.11 -23.84
N LYS A 519 -16.12 21.18 -23.91
CA LYS A 519 -15.25 20.02 -23.62
C LYS A 519 -15.54 19.46 -22.22
N ALA A 520 -15.64 18.14 -22.12
CA ALA A 520 -15.97 17.42 -20.90
C ALA A 520 -15.09 16.17 -20.73
N ASP A 521 -14.94 15.72 -19.49
CA ASP A 521 -14.48 14.36 -19.20
C ASP A 521 -15.70 13.52 -18.87
N PHE A 522 -16.04 12.58 -19.76
CA PHE A 522 -17.08 11.59 -19.53
C PHE A 522 -16.50 10.45 -18.68
N LYS A 523 -17.03 10.27 -17.47
CA LYS A 523 -16.45 9.42 -16.44
C LYS A 523 -17.04 8.03 -16.35
N SER A 524 -18.32 7.89 -16.69
CA SER A 524 -18.95 6.58 -16.68
C SER A 524 -20.08 6.51 -17.69
N VAL A 525 -20.29 5.30 -18.23
CA VAL A 525 -21.36 4.98 -19.17
C VAL A 525 -22.10 3.73 -18.72
N TYR A 526 -23.42 3.74 -18.84
CA TYR A 526 -24.25 2.59 -18.53
C TYR A 526 -25.47 2.52 -19.44
N PHE A 527 -25.93 1.31 -19.76
CA PHE A 527 -27.15 1.08 -20.53
C PHE A 527 -28.11 0.16 -19.80
N ALA A 528 -29.40 0.51 -19.80
CA ALA A 528 -30.51 -0.33 -19.37
C ALA A 528 -31.31 -0.79 -20.60
N GLY A 529 -30.65 -1.59 -21.45
CA GLY A 529 -31.15 -2.01 -22.76
C GLY A 529 -30.78 -1.04 -23.90
N PRO A 530 -31.09 -1.42 -25.15
CA PRO A 530 -30.53 -0.79 -26.35
C PRO A 530 -31.00 0.66 -26.60
N SER A 531 -32.12 1.07 -26.01
CA SER A 531 -32.68 2.43 -26.20
C SER A 531 -32.54 3.31 -24.95
N ASN A 532 -31.77 2.90 -23.95
CA ASN A 532 -31.62 3.65 -22.71
C ASN A 532 -30.16 3.64 -22.26
N GLY A 533 -29.38 4.58 -22.76
CA GLY A 533 -28.00 4.81 -22.35
C GLY A 533 -27.83 6.10 -21.57
N TRP A 534 -26.91 6.11 -20.60
CA TRP A 534 -26.52 7.29 -19.84
C TRP A 534 -25.01 7.45 -19.79
N ILE A 535 -24.56 8.70 -19.92
CA ILE A 535 -23.17 9.10 -19.66
C ILE A 535 -23.18 10.16 -18.58
N VAL A 536 -22.28 10.03 -17.60
CA VAL A 536 -22.06 11.06 -16.58
C VAL A 536 -20.60 11.51 -16.55
N GLY A 537 -20.36 12.71 -16.05
CA GLY A 537 -19.00 13.22 -15.96
C GLY A 537 -18.90 14.66 -15.45
N LYS A 538 -17.84 15.34 -15.91
CA LYS A 538 -17.52 16.72 -15.51
C LYS A 538 -17.13 17.59 -16.71
N SER A 539 -17.55 18.86 -16.70
CA SER A 539 -17.07 19.84 -17.67
C SER A 539 -15.60 20.21 -17.42
N ALA A 540 -14.81 20.38 -18.48
CA ALA A 540 -13.39 20.77 -18.40
C ALA A 540 -13.19 22.20 -17.87
N ARG A 541 -14.22 23.06 -17.90
CA ARG A 541 -14.17 24.45 -17.42
C ARG A 541 -14.84 24.69 -16.06
N GLY A 542 -15.05 23.63 -15.27
CA GLY A 542 -15.48 23.72 -13.87
C GLY A 542 -16.92 24.18 -13.65
N GLY A 543 -17.73 23.36 -12.96
CA GLY A 543 -19.00 23.79 -12.36
C GLY A 543 -20.29 23.39 -13.08
N LYS A 544 -20.22 22.58 -14.15
CA LYS A 544 -21.42 21.96 -14.74
C LYS A 544 -21.33 20.44 -14.69
N SER A 545 -22.37 19.84 -14.13
CA SER A 545 -22.66 18.41 -14.23
C SER A 545 -22.82 18.02 -15.69
N VAL A 546 -22.28 16.85 -16.06
CA VAL A 546 -22.53 16.24 -17.36
C VAL A 546 -23.45 15.07 -17.16
N VAL A 547 -24.60 15.09 -17.82
CA VAL A 547 -25.49 13.94 -17.97
C VAL A 547 -25.96 13.91 -19.42
N LEU A 548 -25.67 12.82 -20.13
CA LEU A 548 -26.16 12.60 -21.49
C LEU A 548 -27.07 11.37 -21.54
N LYS A 549 -28.07 11.38 -22.41
CA LYS A 549 -28.92 10.23 -22.73
C LYS A 549 -28.74 9.79 -24.18
N SER A 550 -28.69 8.49 -24.42
CA SER A 550 -28.87 7.91 -25.75
C SER A 550 -30.17 7.11 -25.81
N ALA A 551 -30.83 7.17 -26.97
CA ALA A 551 -32.02 6.39 -27.30
C ALA A 551 -31.80 5.43 -28.49
N ASP A 552 -30.59 5.41 -29.05
CA ASP A 552 -30.24 4.78 -30.33
C ASP A 552 -28.99 3.88 -30.23
N GLY A 553 -28.84 3.20 -29.08
CA GLY A 553 -27.75 2.24 -28.89
C GLY A 553 -26.37 2.88 -28.75
N GLY A 554 -26.30 4.18 -28.46
CA GLY A 554 -25.05 4.92 -28.24
C GLY A 554 -24.50 5.64 -29.47
N ALA A 555 -25.20 5.62 -30.60
CA ALA A 555 -24.77 6.34 -31.81
C ALA A 555 -24.89 7.87 -31.69
N ALA A 556 -25.90 8.36 -30.96
CA ALA A 556 -26.07 9.77 -30.64
C ALA A 556 -26.48 9.99 -29.17
N TRP A 557 -26.05 11.14 -28.64
CA TRP A 557 -26.23 11.51 -27.24
C TRP A 557 -26.79 12.91 -27.10
N LYS A 558 -27.81 13.06 -26.25
CA LYS A 558 -28.46 14.35 -25.93
C LYS A 558 -28.19 14.75 -24.49
N THR A 559 -27.88 16.01 -24.29
CA THR A 559 -27.64 16.59 -22.97
C THR A 559 -28.93 16.64 -22.16
N MET A 560 -28.85 16.20 -20.90
CA MET A 560 -29.91 16.38 -19.91
C MET A 560 -29.49 17.46 -18.92
N ASP A 561 -30.36 18.46 -18.74
CA ASP A 561 -30.12 19.53 -17.77
C ASP A 561 -30.22 18.98 -16.34
N TRP A 562 -29.09 18.97 -15.64
CA TRP A 562 -28.97 18.49 -14.26
C TRP A 562 -28.44 19.62 -13.37
N GLY A 563 -29.36 20.46 -12.88
CA GLY A 563 -29.13 21.79 -12.29
C GLY A 563 -28.35 21.88 -10.97
N THR A 564 -27.45 20.94 -10.69
CA THR A 564 -26.72 20.85 -9.41
C THR A 564 -25.29 21.39 -9.47
N GLY A 565 -24.70 21.55 -10.65
CA GLY A 565 -23.30 21.98 -10.82
C GLY A 565 -22.25 21.00 -10.24
N LEU A 566 -22.68 19.82 -9.79
CA LEU A 566 -21.86 18.79 -9.18
C LEU A 566 -21.14 17.94 -10.24
N ASN A 567 -19.95 17.46 -9.92
CA ASN A 567 -19.21 16.52 -10.79
C ASN A 567 -19.65 15.09 -10.49
N PHE A 568 -19.94 14.32 -11.52
CA PHE A 568 -20.30 12.90 -11.42
C PHE A 568 -19.16 11.99 -11.84
N ASP A 569 -19.03 10.87 -11.14
CA ASP A 569 -17.94 9.91 -11.31
C ASP A 569 -18.45 8.53 -11.78
N LYS A 570 -19.64 8.07 -11.32
CA LYS A 570 -20.21 6.78 -11.73
C LYS A 570 -21.73 6.85 -11.97
N VAL A 571 -22.21 6.01 -12.88
CA VAL A 571 -23.65 5.82 -13.16
C VAL A 571 -23.98 4.34 -13.22
N TYR A 572 -25.12 3.94 -12.66
CA TYR A 572 -25.59 2.56 -12.66
C TYR A 572 -27.12 2.53 -12.75
N PHE A 573 -27.68 1.58 -13.49
CA PHE A 573 -29.13 1.38 -13.58
C PHE A 573 -29.50 -0.08 -13.36
N GLN A 574 -30.46 -0.34 -12.48
CA GLN A 574 -31.07 -1.66 -12.36
C GLN A 574 -32.00 -1.94 -13.55
N ASN A 575 -32.69 -0.92 -14.04
CA ASN A 575 -33.56 -0.97 -15.21
C ASN A 575 -33.75 0.45 -15.77
N ALA A 576 -34.53 0.60 -16.85
CA ALA A 576 -34.68 1.89 -17.52
C ALA A 576 -35.33 3.01 -16.67
N ALA A 577 -36.00 2.66 -15.56
CA ALA A 577 -36.69 3.58 -14.66
C ALA A 577 -35.97 3.77 -13.31
N HIS A 578 -35.09 2.85 -12.90
CA HIS A 578 -34.41 2.86 -11.61
C HIS A 578 -32.90 2.80 -11.77
N GLY A 579 -32.22 3.89 -11.39
CA GLY A 579 -30.77 3.98 -11.40
C GLY A 579 -30.22 5.03 -10.45
N TRP A 580 -28.91 4.97 -10.26
CA TRP A 580 -28.15 5.80 -9.34
C TRP A 580 -27.01 6.52 -10.07
N ILE A 581 -26.78 7.78 -9.72
CA ILE A 581 -25.62 8.56 -10.12
C ILE A 581 -24.85 8.95 -8.87
N ILE A 582 -23.54 8.71 -8.89
CA ILE A 582 -22.64 9.00 -7.78
C ILE A 582 -21.68 10.11 -8.21
N GLY A 583 -21.52 11.11 -7.36
CA GLY A 583 -20.62 12.24 -7.56
C GLY A 583 -19.76 12.57 -6.35
N LYS A 584 -18.93 13.60 -6.51
CA LYS A 584 -17.98 14.03 -5.47
C LYS A 584 -18.69 14.42 -4.16
N LYS A 585 -17.98 14.25 -3.05
CA LYS A 585 -18.44 14.54 -1.68
C LYS A 585 -19.62 13.66 -1.23
N GLY A 586 -19.73 12.44 -1.75
CA GLY A 586 -20.74 11.47 -1.32
C GLY A 586 -22.14 11.76 -1.84
N ALA A 587 -22.27 12.57 -2.90
CA ALA A 587 -23.56 12.86 -3.49
C ALA A 587 -24.05 11.63 -4.28
N VAL A 588 -25.19 11.06 -3.87
CA VAL A 588 -25.88 9.97 -4.55
C VAL A 588 -27.26 10.47 -4.98
N PHE A 589 -27.60 10.26 -6.24
CA PHE A 589 -28.89 10.61 -6.82
C PHE A 589 -29.55 9.35 -7.33
N GLU A 590 -30.85 9.18 -7.08
CA GLU A 590 -31.67 8.09 -7.61
C GLU A 590 -32.70 8.66 -8.60
N THR A 591 -33.06 7.89 -9.62
CA THR A 591 -34.18 8.25 -10.51
C THR A 591 -35.52 8.15 -9.78
N ALA A 592 -36.42 9.10 -10.03
CA ALA A 592 -37.72 9.20 -9.37
C ALA A 592 -38.74 8.17 -9.86
#